data_AF-A0A8J3LPT6-F1
#
_entry.id   AF-A0A8J3LPT6-F1
#
_cell.length_a   1.000
_cell.length_b   1.000
_cell.length_c   1.000
_cell.angle_alpha   90.00
_cell.angle_beta   90.00
_cell.angle_gamma   90.00
#
_symmetry.space_group_name_H-M   'P 1'
#
loop_
_entity.id
_entity.type
_entity.pdbx_description
1 polymer ?
#
loop_
_entity_poly.entity_id
_entity_poly.type
_entity_poly.pdbx_seq_one_letter_code
_entity_poly.pdbx_strand_id
1 'polypeptide(L)'
;MLKVLLDGLPRPGLAGVPAVTVVTANEAAQAAATERHLRELLGQLGAVVAGPGLVALERHLVGSHDLVDEYVARLLSVGLSEYLGERLAVGVPG
;
A
#
# COMPACT_ATOMS: atom_id res chain seq x y z
N MET A 1 -13.93 -8.11 6.43
CA MET A 1 -13.86 -9.19 5.41
C MET A 1 -12.47 -9.30 4.77
N LEU A 2 -11.77 -8.21 4.44
CA LEU A 2 -10.42 -8.24 3.84
C LEU A 2 -9.43 -9.17 4.57
N LYS A 3 -9.33 -9.07 5.92
CA LYS A 3 -8.44 -9.92 6.70
C LYS A 3 -8.68 -11.43 6.51
N VAL A 4 -9.95 -11.84 6.40
CA VAL A 4 -10.32 -13.25 6.17
C VAL A 4 -9.83 -13.72 4.80
N LEU A 5 -9.88 -12.86 3.78
CA LEU A 5 -9.33 -13.17 2.46
C LEU A 5 -7.81 -13.31 2.52
N LEU A 6 -7.13 -12.40 3.21
CA LEU A 6 -5.68 -12.44 3.39
C LEU A 6 -5.23 -13.68 4.18
N ASP A 7 -6.03 -14.16 5.13
CA ASP A 7 -5.76 -15.38 5.89
C ASP A 7 -5.87 -16.66 5.06
N GLY A 8 -6.65 -16.64 3.98
CA GLY A 8 -6.77 -17.75 3.05
C GLY A 8 -5.57 -17.91 2.11
N LEU A 9 -4.67 -16.91 2.04
CA LEU A 9 -3.50 -16.99 1.19
C LEU A 9 -2.42 -17.91 1.82
N PRO A 10 -1.74 -18.75 1.01
CA PRO A 10 -0.56 -19.47 1.49
C PRO A 10 0.50 -18.48 1.96
N ARG A 11 1.49 -18.91 2.75
CA ARG A 11 2.61 -18.04 3.16
C ARG A 11 3.89 -18.50 2.45
N PRO A 12 4.62 -17.64 1.69
CA PRO A 12 4.32 -16.24 1.36
C PRO A 12 3.51 -16.08 0.05
N GLY A 13 2.20 -15.91 0.14
CA GLY A 13 1.27 -15.90 -1.00
C GLY A 13 1.29 -14.62 -1.83
N LEU A 14 2.01 -13.59 -1.39
CA LEU A 14 2.23 -12.33 -2.11
C LEU A 14 3.73 -12.09 -2.37
N ALA A 15 4.56 -13.13 -2.37
CA ALA A 15 6.00 -13.01 -2.55
C ALA A 15 6.36 -12.17 -3.79
N GLY A 16 7.06 -11.05 -3.56
CA GLY A 16 7.54 -10.17 -4.63
C GLY A 16 6.46 -9.29 -5.27
N VAL A 17 5.20 -9.41 -4.84
CA VAL A 17 4.09 -8.64 -5.40
C VAL A 17 4.17 -7.18 -4.94
N PRO A 18 4.32 -6.22 -5.85
CA PRO A 18 4.30 -4.81 -5.49
C PRO A 18 2.90 -4.39 -5.04
N ALA A 19 2.80 -3.67 -3.92
CA ALA A 19 1.52 -3.30 -3.34
C ALA A 19 1.50 -1.86 -2.82
N VAL A 20 0.36 -1.20 -2.96
CA VAL A 20 0.04 0.11 -2.37
C VAL A 20 -1.14 -0.07 -1.43
N THR A 21 -1.03 0.43 -0.21
CA THR A 21 -2.13 0.47 0.76
C THR A 21 -2.97 1.72 0.54
N VAL A 22 -4.30 1.55 0.48
CA VAL A 22 -5.28 2.65 0.41
C VAL A 22 -6.30 2.44 1.51
N VAL A 23 -6.46 3.44 2.38
CA VAL A 23 -7.37 3.40 3.52
C VAL A 23 -8.24 4.64 3.55
N THR A 24 -9.54 4.43 3.72
CA THR A 24 -10.52 5.49 3.97
C THR A 24 -11.10 5.36 5.37
N ALA A 25 -11.22 6.45 6.12
CA ALA A 25 -11.99 6.47 7.36
C ALA A 25 -12.53 7.87 7.68
N ASN A 26 -13.43 7.97 8.65
CA ASN A 26 -13.92 9.27 9.16
C ASN A 26 -12.90 10.00 10.06
N GLU A 27 -11.98 9.26 10.70
CA GLU A 27 -11.04 9.77 11.70
C GLU A 27 -9.59 9.45 11.29
N ALA A 28 -8.69 10.43 11.46
CA ALA A 28 -7.34 10.39 10.91
C ALA A 28 -6.42 9.40 11.63
N ALA A 29 -6.49 9.33 12.97
CA ALA A 29 -5.70 8.38 13.74
C ALA A 29 -6.12 6.94 13.42
N GLN A 30 -7.42 6.68 13.26
CA GLN A 30 -7.95 5.38 12.84
C GLN A 30 -7.48 5.01 11.43
N ALA A 31 -7.54 5.95 10.49
CA ALA A 31 -7.12 5.71 9.11
C ALA A 31 -5.62 5.37 9.05
N ALA A 32 -4.78 6.13 9.75
CA ALA A 32 -3.34 5.89 9.83
C ALA A 32 -2.99 4.57 10.55
N ALA A 33 -3.71 4.23 11.62
CA ALA A 33 -3.52 2.94 12.33
C ALA A 33 -3.89 1.76 11.43
N THR A 34 -4.98 1.88 10.68
CA THR A 34 -5.45 0.85 9.75
C THR A 34 -4.49 0.66 8.58
N GLU A 35 -3.95 1.73 8.02
CA GLU A 35 -2.94 1.68 6.94
C GLU A 35 -1.69 0.94 7.42
N ARG A 36 -1.16 1.32 8.59
CA ARG A 36 0.02 0.68 9.15
C ARG A 36 -0.19 -0.81 9.35
N HIS A 37 -1.32 -1.19 9.94
CA HIS A 37 -1.65 -2.60 10.16
C HIS A 37 -1.78 -3.37 8.84
N LEU A 38 -2.45 -2.79 7.83
CA LEU A 38 -2.58 -3.41 6.51
C LEU A 38 -1.22 -3.61 5.83
N ARG A 39 -0.34 -2.60 5.90
CA ARG A 39 1.02 -2.68 5.33
C ARG A 39 1.85 -3.79 5.98
N GLU A 40 1.78 -3.91 7.31
CA GLU A 40 2.44 -5.00 8.05
C GLU A 40 1.92 -6.38 7.61
N LEU A 41 0.60 -6.55 7.47
CA LEU A 41 0.00 -7.81 7.02
C LEU A 41 0.44 -8.19 5.61
N LEU A 42 0.46 -7.24 4.67
CA LEU A 42 0.92 -7.49 3.30
C LEU A 42 2.42 -7.84 3.27
N GLY A 43 3.25 -7.16 4.06
CA GLY A 43 4.66 -7.50 4.22
C GLY A 43 4.90 -8.92 4.77
N GLN A 44 4.08 -9.36 5.74
CA GLN A 44 4.12 -10.74 6.26
C GLN A 44 3.76 -11.79 5.21
N LEU A 45 2.94 -11.43 4.23
CA LEU A 45 2.60 -12.28 3.09
C LEU A 45 3.67 -12.27 1.98
N GLY A 46 4.75 -11.50 2.14
CA GLY A 46 5.86 -11.38 1.21
C GLY A 46 5.70 -10.29 0.15
N ALA A 47 4.68 -9.44 0.28
CA ALA A 47 4.48 -8.31 -0.62
C ALA A 47 5.58 -7.25 -0.44
N VAL A 48 5.84 -6.55 -1.52
CA VAL A 48 6.80 -5.46 -1.66
C VAL A 48 5.97 -4.17 -1.55
N VAL A 49 5.80 -3.64 -0.33
CA VAL A 49 4.75 -2.66 -0.03
C VAL A 49 5.29 -1.23 0.02
N ALA A 50 4.68 -0.36 -0.79
CA ALA A 50 4.90 1.07 -0.84
C ALA A 50 4.55 1.75 0.49
N GLY A 51 5.50 2.46 1.08
CA GLY A 51 5.33 3.11 2.38
C GLY A 51 5.77 4.57 2.38
N PRO A 52 4.97 5.51 2.92
CA PRO A 52 3.59 5.34 3.42
C PRO A 52 2.52 5.18 2.31
N GLY A 53 1.42 4.49 2.64
CA GLY A 53 0.23 4.36 1.79
C GLY A 53 -0.61 5.63 1.63
N LEU A 54 -1.70 5.52 0.88
CA LEU A 54 -2.71 6.57 0.73
C LEU A 54 -3.75 6.46 1.86
N VAL A 55 -3.87 7.53 2.64
CA VAL A 55 -4.88 7.64 3.69
C VAL A 55 -5.80 8.81 3.35
N ALA A 56 -7.08 8.52 3.12
CA ALA A 56 -8.08 9.52 2.78
C ALA A 56 -9.18 9.57 3.85
N LEU A 57 -9.63 10.78 4.18
CA LEU A 57 -10.77 10.95 5.08
C LEU A 57 -12.05 10.98 4.26
N GLU A 58 -13.13 10.37 4.75
CA GLU A 58 -14.38 10.24 4.01
C GLU A 58 -14.92 11.60 3.54
N ARG A 59 -14.76 12.65 4.35
CA ARG A 59 -15.10 14.04 3.99
C ARG A 59 -14.34 14.59 2.79
N HIS A 60 -13.18 14.03 2.45
CA HIS A 60 -12.37 14.43 1.29
C HIS A 60 -12.59 13.52 0.08
N LEU A 61 -13.46 12.49 0.18
CA LEU A 61 -13.76 11.61 -0.95
C LEU A 61 -14.58 12.32 -2.04
N VAL A 62 -15.35 13.34 -1.66
CA VAL A 62 -16.05 14.22 -2.59
C VAL A 62 -15.01 15.15 -3.24
N GLY A 63 -14.68 14.91 -4.52
CA GLY A 63 -13.65 15.68 -5.25
C GLY A 63 -12.22 15.12 -5.12
N SER A 64 -12.06 13.85 -4.77
CA SER A 64 -10.80 13.21 -4.39
C SER A 64 -9.74 13.01 -5.47
N HIS A 65 -9.92 13.52 -6.69
CA HIS A 65 -8.94 13.36 -7.77
C HIS A 65 -7.58 13.96 -7.38
N ASP A 66 -7.57 15.13 -6.74
CA ASP A 66 -6.35 15.81 -6.33
C ASP A 66 -5.52 15.00 -5.32
N LEU A 67 -6.18 14.25 -4.42
CA LEU A 67 -5.49 13.41 -3.42
C LEU A 67 -4.79 12.19 -4.04
N VAL A 68 -5.40 11.62 -5.08
CA VAL A 68 -4.81 10.49 -5.80
C VAL A 68 -3.63 10.99 -6.63
N ASP A 69 -3.78 12.10 -7.33
CA ASP A 69 -2.74 12.69 -8.16
C ASP A 69 -1.52 13.11 -7.32
N GLU A 70 -1.74 13.72 -6.16
CA GLU A 70 -0.66 14.05 -5.21
C GLU A 70 0.07 12.79 -4.73
N TYR A 71 -0.68 11.74 -4.39
CA TYR A 71 -0.09 10.47 -3.96
C TYR A 71 0.74 9.81 -5.06
N VAL A 72 0.23 9.78 -6.29
CA VAL A 72 0.93 9.22 -7.45
C VAL A 72 2.18 10.03 -7.76
N ALA A 73 2.11 11.36 -7.74
CA ALA A 73 3.27 12.21 -7.94
C ALA A 73 4.37 11.94 -6.91
N ARG A 74 3.99 11.79 -5.63
CA ARG A 74 4.92 11.41 -4.56
C ARG A 74 5.52 10.02 -4.75
N LEU A 75 4.70 9.05 -5.16
CA LEU A 75 5.14 7.68 -5.43
C LEU A 75 6.18 7.64 -6.56
N LEU A 76 5.99 8.47 -7.60
CA LEU A 76 6.91 8.56 -8.73
C LEU A 76 8.18 9.36 -8.39
N SER A 77 8.10 10.40 -7.55
CA SER A 77 9.26 11.26 -7.23
C SER A 77 10.36 10.58 -6.43
N VAL A 78 10.01 9.55 -5.64
CA VAL A 78 10.97 8.79 -4.82
C VAL A 78 11.55 7.60 -5.58
N GLY A 79 11.07 7.31 -6.81
CA GLY A 79 11.46 6.14 -7.57
C GLY A 79 10.70 4.90 -7.11
N LEU A 80 9.95 4.29 -8.05
CA LEU A 80 9.06 3.16 -7.77
C LEU A 80 9.81 1.97 -7.14
N SER A 81 11.06 1.76 -7.52
CA SER A 81 11.96 0.73 -6.96
C SER A 81 12.41 1.01 -5.53
N GLU A 82 12.64 2.27 -5.18
CA GLU A 82 13.03 2.69 -3.83
C GLU A 82 11.83 2.66 -2.89
N TYR A 83 10.65 3.05 -3.39
CA TYR A 83 9.41 3.11 -2.62
C TYR A 83 8.77 1.74 -2.38
N LEU A 84 8.85 0.82 -3.35
CA LEU A 84 8.38 -0.56 -3.20
C LEU A 84 9.44 -1.44 -2.47
N GLY A 85 10.72 -1.08 -2.55
CA GLY A 85 11.84 -1.77 -1.90
C GLY A 85 12.78 -2.36 -2.95
N GLU A 86 14.11 -2.28 -2.70
CA GLU A 86 15.24 -2.52 -3.61
C GLU A 86 15.23 -3.84 -4.43
N ARG A 87 14.26 -4.73 -4.24
CA ARG A 87 14.14 -6.02 -4.94
C ARG A 87 13.56 -5.95 -6.35
N LEU A 88 12.94 -4.83 -6.77
CA LEU A 88 12.58 -4.67 -8.19
C LEU A 88 13.82 -4.58 -9.09
N ALA A 89 14.99 -4.21 -8.55
CA ALA A 89 16.24 -4.17 -9.30
C ALA A 89 16.93 -5.55 -9.48
N VAL A 90 16.45 -6.62 -8.83
CA VAL A 90 17.09 -7.96 -8.85
C VAL A 90 16.26 -8.99 -9.64
N GLY A 91 15.21 -8.57 -10.34
CA GLY A 91 14.15 -9.48 -10.78
C GLY A 91 13.64 -9.36 -12.21
N VAL A 92 14.45 -8.90 -13.18
CA VAL A 92 14.15 -9.14 -14.61
C VAL A 92 15.33 -9.83 -15.30
N PRO A 93 15.43 -11.16 -15.21
CA PRO A 93 16.06 -11.99 -16.23
C PRO A 93 14.98 -12.60 -17.14
N GLY A 94 15.08 -12.32 -18.45
CA GLY A 94 14.26 -12.91 -19.51
C GLY A 94 14.04 -11.94 -20.66
#